data_AF-A0A2D5XC09-F1
#
_entry.id   AF-A0A2D5XC09-F1
#
_cell.length_a   1.000
_cell.length_b   1.000
_cell.length_c   1.000
_cell.angle_alpha   90.00
_cell.angle_beta   90.00
_cell.angle_gamma   90.00
#
_symmetry.space_group_name_H-M   'P 1'
#
loop_
_entity.id
_entity.type
_entity.pdbx_description
1 polymer ?
#
loop_
_entity_poly.entity_id
_entity_poly.type
_entity_poly.pdbx_seq_one_letter_code
_entity_poly.pdbx_strand_id
1 'polypeptide(L)'
;MVAKIRFIIVFLLLILLAKVFAVGETNLQCEITTSSCPEATILKLSSSIQSHVALPGSSNYPYNLCCQGSGFTVSNSCSNGFPVFNLGIWPTNAHVYVKQAGPSGNYACLSTEDEVIMECAYTTADCVSAGYDTCLVSLSAEDNSEVSECPTENFPVNVCCKAIDAKSCADDCTFISDNQIHAGCNGTNGCNFYDATAMQVCDLAQPGWVRDYDGTQEVECAEGIPREKGNVKATVTCEKENLIKMTKLVNYQGELVKMVIVTCG
;
A
#
# COMPACT_ATOMS: atom_id res chain seq x y z
N MET A 1 -17.32 25.36 44.89
CA MET A 1 -17.13 25.93 43.53
C MET A 1 -15.89 25.33 42.84
N VAL A 2 -14.74 25.24 43.50
CA VAL A 2 -13.47 24.72 42.93
C VAL A 2 -13.54 23.28 42.38
N ALA A 3 -14.22 22.35 43.06
CA ALA A 3 -14.35 20.96 42.59
C ALA A 3 -15.12 20.83 41.26
N LYS A 4 -16.13 21.70 41.03
CA LYS A 4 -16.89 21.71 39.76
C LYS A 4 -16.04 22.22 38.59
N ILE A 5 -15.17 23.21 38.84
CA ILE A 5 -14.27 23.75 37.82
C ILE A 5 -13.21 22.71 37.41
N ARG A 6 -12.66 21.96 38.37
CA ARG A 6 -11.69 20.88 38.07
C ARG A 6 -12.31 19.76 37.23
N PHE A 7 -13.55 19.37 37.50
CA PHE A 7 -14.25 18.36 36.72
C PHE A 7 -14.48 18.80 35.27
N ILE A 8 -14.87 20.07 35.06
CA ILE A 8 -15.08 20.63 33.72
C ILE A 8 -13.77 20.68 32.92
N ILE A 9 -12.65 21.07 33.56
CA ILE A 9 -11.34 21.11 32.89
C ILE A 9 -10.89 19.71 32.48
N VAL A 10 -11.02 18.71 33.36
CA VAL A 10 -10.66 17.32 33.04
C VAL A 10 -11.53 16.76 31.92
N PHE A 11 -12.84 17.03 31.95
CA PHE A 11 -13.76 16.59 30.90
C PHE A 11 -13.46 17.22 29.54
N LEU A 12 -13.16 18.53 29.51
CA LEU A 12 -12.74 19.21 28.28
C LEU A 12 -11.39 18.69 27.76
N LEU A 13 -10.44 18.39 28.65
CA LEU A 13 -9.15 17.82 28.27
C LEU A 13 -9.31 16.41 27.67
N LEU A 14 -10.23 15.61 28.22
CA LEU A 14 -10.58 14.28 27.69
C LEU A 14 -11.23 14.36 26.30
N ILE A 15 -12.12 15.34 26.06
CA ILE A 15 -12.72 15.55 24.74
C ILE A 15 -11.65 15.98 23.72
N LEU A 16 -10.72 16.86 24.11
CA LEU A 16 -9.63 17.28 23.24
C LEU A 16 -8.68 16.11 22.93
N LEU A 17 -8.34 15.28 23.92
CA LEU A 17 -7.55 14.07 23.72
C LEU A 17 -8.26 13.08 22.80
N ALA A 18 -9.57 12.83 22.99
CA ALA A 18 -10.34 11.93 22.13
C ALA A 18 -10.37 12.37 20.66
N LYS A 19 -10.31 13.68 20.38
CA LYS A 19 -10.21 14.21 19.02
C LYS A 19 -8.81 14.05 18.40
N VAL A 20 -7.76 14.04 19.22
CA VAL A 20 -6.38 13.83 18.75
C VAL A 20 -6.12 12.36 18.40
N PHE A 21 -6.79 11.43 19.09
CA PHE A 21 -6.68 9.98 18.80
C PHE A 21 -7.69 9.48 17.75
N ALA A 22 -8.64 10.31 17.32
CA ALA A 22 -9.42 10.02 16.12
C ALA A 22 -8.58 10.32 14.88
N VAL A 23 -7.47 9.59 14.73
CA VAL A 23 -6.84 9.41 13.42
C VAL A 23 -7.93 8.75 12.58
N GLY A 24 -8.43 9.47 11.59
CA GLY A 24 -9.48 8.95 10.73
C GLY A 24 -8.96 7.68 10.07
N GLU A 25 -9.62 6.56 10.29
CA GLU A 25 -9.32 5.34 9.56
C GLU A 25 -9.48 5.64 8.06
N THR A 26 -8.43 5.41 7.28
CA THR A 26 -8.49 5.45 5.82
C THR A 26 -9.35 4.28 5.38
N ASN A 27 -10.61 4.57 5.03
CA ASN A 27 -11.56 3.55 4.65
C ASN A 27 -12.20 3.92 3.30
N LEU A 28 -12.18 2.97 2.37
CA LEU A 28 -12.92 3.07 1.12
C LEU A 28 -14.37 2.60 1.32
N GLN A 29 -15.34 3.37 0.85
CA GLN A 29 -16.74 2.96 0.81
C GLN A 29 -17.27 3.04 -0.61
N CYS A 30 -17.92 1.97 -1.08
CA CYS A 30 -18.59 1.95 -2.35
C CYS A 30 -20.03 1.46 -2.21
N GLU A 31 -20.94 2.03 -2.99
CA GLU A 31 -22.34 1.62 -3.04
C GLU A 31 -22.92 1.76 -4.45
N ILE A 32 -23.90 0.92 -4.75
CA ILE A 32 -24.72 1.07 -5.96
C ILE A 32 -25.93 1.93 -5.61
N THR A 33 -26.11 3.03 -6.34
CA THR A 33 -27.21 3.98 -6.10
C THR A 33 -27.78 4.52 -7.40
N THR A 34 -29.03 4.97 -7.37
CA THR A 34 -29.65 5.69 -8.50
C THR A 34 -29.38 7.19 -8.47
N SER A 35 -28.81 7.68 -7.36
CA SER A 35 -28.40 9.07 -7.18
C SER A 35 -27.07 9.36 -7.87
N SER A 36 -26.74 10.65 -8.02
CA SER A 36 -25.39 11.07 -8.43
C SER A 36 -24.36 10.72 -7.35
N CYS A 37 -23.16 10.31 -7.76
CA CYS A 37 -22.08 10.04 -6.83
C CYS A 37 -21.54 11.34 -6.19
N PRO A 38 -21.27 11.35 -4.88
CA PRO A 38 -20.68 12.51 -4.20
C PRO A 38 -19.23 12.78 -4.65
N GLU A 39 -18.44 11.72 -4.87
CA GLU A 39 -17.05 11.81 -5.33
C GLU A 39 -16.87 11.19 -6.72
N ALA A 40 -16.77 9.86 -6.80
CA ALA A 40 -16.45 9.18 -8.04
C ALA A 40 -17.54 8.21 -8.46
N THR A 41 -17.98 8.33 -9.72
CA THR A 41 -18.67 7.24 -10.42
C THR A 41 -17.64 6.34 -11.07
N ILE A 42 -17.56 5.08 -10.64
CA ILE A 42 -16.61 4.11 -11.18
C ILE A 42 -17.22 3.38 -12.39
N LEU A 43 -18.48 2.98 -12.28
CA LEU A 43 -19.26 2.32 -13.33
C LEU A 43 -20.70 2.83 -13.33
N LYS A 44 -21.36 2.72 -14.48
CA LYS A 44 -22.82 2.81 -14.58
C LYS A 44 -23.39 1.43 -14.90
N LEU A 45 -24.56 1.12 -14.35
CA LEU A 45 -25.17 -0.20 -14.36
C LEU A 45 -26.62 -0.12 -14.87
N SER A 46 -27.01 -1.02 -15.79
CA SER A 46 -28.37 -1.06 -16.34
C SER A 46 -29.43 -1.48 -15.30
N SER A 47 -29.02 -2.28 -14.33
CA SER A 47 -29.77 -2.81 -13.17
C SER A 47 -28.86 -2.90 -11.93
N SER A 48 -29.40 -3.04 -10.72
CA SER A 48 -28.60 -3.33 -9.51
C SER A 48 -28.14 -4.78 -9.42
N ILE A 49 -28.82 -5.70 -10.13
CA ILE A 49 -28.52 -7.12 -10.20
C ILE A 49 -28.46 -7.55 -11.66
N GLN A 50 -27.52 -8.44 -12.00
CA GLN A 50 -27.37 -9.02 -13.34
C GLN A 50 -27.27 -7.94 -14.44
N SER A 51 -26.32 -7.05 -14.24
CA SER A 51 -26.22 -5.78 -14.94
C SER A 51 -25.20 -5.82 -16.06
N HIS A 52 -25.57 -5.18 -17.18
CA HIS A 52 -24.58 -4.70 -18.14
C HIS A 52 -24.01 -3.39 -17.63
N VAL A 53 -22.75 -3.12 -17.93
CA VAL A 53 -22.05 -1.94 -17.44
C VAL A 53 -21.69 -0.97 -18.55
N ALA A 54 -21.41 0.26 -18.15
CA ALA A 54 -20.84 1.30 -18.99
C ALA A 54 -19.82 2.14 -18.21
N LEU A 55 -18.84 2.68 -18.93
CA LEU A 55 -17.96 3.71 -18.39
C LEU A 55 -18.78 4.96 -18.04
N PRO A 56 -18.36 5.73 -17.01
CA PRO A 56 -18.95 7.02 -16.70
C PRO A 56 -19.05 7.91 -17.95
N GLY A 57 -20.23 8.51 -18.17
CA GLY A 57 -20.50 9.38 -19.33
C GLY A 57 -20.82 8.67 -20.65
N SER A 58 -20.69 7.34 -20.74
CA SER A 58 -20.95 6.59 -22.00
C SER A 58 -22.40 6.12 -22.18
N SER A 59 -23.23 6.22 -21.13
CA SER A 59 -24.65 5.84 -21.19
C SER A 59 -25.51 6.54 -20.13
N ASN A 60 -26.84 6.43 -20.31
CA ASN A 60 -27.85 6.90 -19.35
C ASN A 60 -28.37 5.77 -18.46
N TYR A 61 -27.52 4.80 -18.13
CA TYR A 61 -27.87 3.75 -17.17
C TYR A 61 -28.27 4.35 -15.81
N PRO A 62 -29.34 3.82 -15.19
CA PRO A 62 -29.98 4.47 -14.04
C PRO A 62 -29.24 4.25 -12.72
N TYR A 63 -28.34 3.26 -12.65
CA TYR A 63 -27.55 2.97 -11.45
C TYR A 63 -26.09 3.40 -11.65
N ASN A 64 -25.48 3.86 -10.58
CA ASN A 64 -24.07 4.25 -10.49
C ASN A 64 -23.41 3.42 -9.38
N LEU A 65 -22.23 2.87 -9.66
CA LEU A 65 -21.30 2.42 -8.63
C LEU A 65 -20.52 3.64 -8.17
N CYS A 66 -20.86 4.14 -6.99
CA CYS A 66 -20.23 5.30 -6.37
C CYS A 66 -19.21 4.84 -5.36
N CYS A 67 -18.02 5.46 -5.35
CA CYS A 67 -17.02 5.24 -4.32
C CYS A 67 -16.59 6.59 -3.71
N GLN A 68 -16.29 6.56 -2.41
CA GLN A 68 -15.79 7.70 -1.65
C GLN A 68 -14.79 7.25 -0.59
N GLY A 69 -13.87 8.14 -0.22
CA GLY A 69 -12.82 7.88 0.78
C GLY A 69 -13.04 8.66 2.06
N SER A 70 -12.85 8.02 3.22
CA SER A 70 -12.77 8.75 4.49
C SER A 70 -11.35 9.30 4.68
N GLY A 71 -11.19 10.62 4.52
CA GLY A 71 -9.90 11.30 4.70
C GLY A 71 -9.03 11.40 3.44
N PHE A 72 -9.54 10.98 2.27
CA PHE A 72 -8.88 11.08 0.98
C PHE A 72 -9.91 11.19 -0.16
N THR A 73 -9.52 11.76 -1.29
CA THR A 73 -10.39 11.89 -2.47
C THR A 73 -10.30 10.64 -3.34
N VAL A 74 -11.45 10.12 -3.79
CA VAL A 74 -11.53 9.07 -4.81
C VAL A 74 -11.85 9.66 -6.19
N SER A 75 -11.26 9.08 -7.23
CA SER A 75 -11.50 9.42 -8.65
C SER A 75 -11.56 8.15 -9.51
N ASN A 76 -11.97 8.31 -10.76
CA ASN A 76 -12.06 7.24 -11.77
C ASN A 76 -11.00 7.33 -12.88
N SER A 77 -9.90 8.06 -12.62
CA SER A 77 -8.84 8.27 -13.60
C SER A 77 -7.95 7.03 -13.76
N CYS A 78 -7.73 6.61 -15.00
CA CYS A 78 -6.80 5.52 -15.32
C CYS A 78 -5.34 5.97 -15.50
N SER A 79 -5.03 7.27 -15.42
CA SER A 79 -3.65 7.74 -15.65
C SER A 79 -2.71 7.35 -14.50
N ASN A 80 -3.22 7.42 -13.27
CA ASN A 80 -2.51 7.06 -12.03
C ASN A 80 -3.32 6.07 -11.18
N GLY A 81 -4.39 5.50 -11.75
CA GLY A 81 -5.33 4.64 -11.03
C GLY A 81 -5.09 3.15 -11.26
N PHE A 82 -5.68 2.35 -10.39
CA PHE A 82 -5.73 0.91 -10.52
C PHE A 82 -6.91 0.53 -11.45
N PRO A 83 -6.68 -0.19 -12.57
CA PRO A 83 -7.76 -0.67 -13.42
C PRO A 83 -8.50 -1.81 -12.72
N VAL A 84 -9.69 -1.51 -12.22
CA VAL A 84 -10.53 -2.48 -11.49
C VAL A 84 -11.32 -3.36 -12.46
N PHE A 85 -11.80 -2.81 -13.57
CA PHE A 85 -12.59 -3.57 -14.54
C PHE A 85 -12.12 -3.32 -15.96
N ASN A 86 -12.19 -4.35 -16.81
CA ASN A 86 -12.11 -4.22 -18.26
C ASN A 86 -13.50 -4.50 -18.86
N LEU A 87 -14.06 -3.56 -19.63
CA LEU A 87 -15.39 -3.69 -20.24
C LEU A 87 -15.37 -4.39 -21.62
N GLY A 88 -14.22 -4.89 -22.05
CA GLY A 88 -14.07 -5.41 -23.39
C GLY A 88 -14.24 -4.31 -24.44
N ILE A 89 -14.80 -4.67 -25.60
CA ILE A 89 -14.67 -3.89 -26.84
C ILE A 89 -15.41 -2.55 -26.77
N TRP A 90 -16.53 -2.52 -26.06
CA TRP A 90 -17.43 -1.37 -26.03
C TRP A 90 -17.40 -0.72 -24.65
N PRO A 91 -17.40 0.62 -24.56
CA PRO A 91 -17.46 1.32 -23.28
C PRO A 91 -18.87 1.34 -22.66
N THR A 92 -19.85 0.66 -23.28
CA THR A 92 -21.25 0.60 -22.82
C THR A 92 -21.90 -0.71 -23.26
N ASN A 93 -22.98 -1.10 -22.57
CA ASN A 93 -23.66 -2.38 -22.75
C ASN A 93 -22.71 -3.57 -22.67
N ALA A 94 -21.71 -3.45 -21.80
CA ALA A 94 -20.58 -4.33 -21.72
C ALA A 94 -20.73 -5.32 -20.57
N HIS A 95 -20.05 -6.46 -20.72
CA HIS A 95 -19.73 -7.35 -19.61
C HIS A 95 -18.35 -6.94 -19.06
N VAL A 96 -18.04 -7.35 -17.83
CA VAL A 96 -16.72 -7.11 -17.23
C VAL A 96 -15.82 -8.33 -17.29
N TYR A 97 -14.53 -8.08 -17.34
CA TYR A 97 -13.47 -9.08 -17.23
C TYR A 97 -12.59 -8.73 -16.04
N VAL A 98 -12.25 -9.74 -15.25
CA VAL A 98 -11.26 -9.68 -14.19
C VAL A 98 -9.88 -9.53 -14.84
N LYS A 99 -9.13 -8.50 -14.41
CA LYS A 99 -7.77 -8.16 -14.91
C LYS A 99 -7.70 -7.70 -16.38
N GLN A 100 -6.51 -7.25 -16.80
CA GLN A 100 -6.16 -6.81 -18.16
C GLN A 100 -6.33 -7.88 -19.26
N ALA A 101 -6.92 -9.04 -18.99
CA ALA A 101 -7.10 -10.14 -19.93
C ALA A 101 -8.22 -9.92 -20.97
N GLY A 102 -9.00 -8.84 -20.85
CA GLY A 102 -10.03 -8.49 -21.83
C GLY A 102 -9.47 -8.04 -23.20
N PRO A 103 -10.27 -8.16 -24.28
CA PRO A 103 -9.82 -7.95 -25.66
C PRO A 103 -9.47 -6.49 -26.03
N SER A 104 -9.54 -5.53 -25.10
CA SER A 104 -9.52 -4.09 -25.40
C SER A 104 -9.29 -3.22 -24.15
N GLY A 105 -8.91 -1.96 -24.36
CA GLY A 105 -8.43 -1.02 -23.33
C GLY A 105 -9.50 -0.12 -22.68
N ASN A 106 -10.76 -0.54 -22.61
CA ASN A 106 -11.81 0.22 -21.92
C ASN A 106 -11.80 -0.14 -20.43
N TYR A 107 -10.98 0.56 -19.65
CA TYR A 107 -10.83 0.31 -18.22
C TYR A 107 -11.71 1.24 -17.39
N ALA A 108 -12.38 0.68 -16.39
CA ALA A 108 -12.89 1.44 -15.26
C ALA A 108 -11.85 1.36 -14.15
N CYS A 109 -11.33 2.51 -13.76
CA CYS A 109 -10.24 2.61 -12.79
C CYS A 109 -10.73 3.21 -11.49
N LEU A 110 -10.01 2.89 -10.43
CA LEU A 110 -10.13 3.50 -9.12
C LEU A 110 -8.79 4.16 -8.81
N SER A 111 -8.82 5.44 -8.51
CA SER A 111 -7.64 6.25 -8.23
C SER A 111 -7.87 7.10 -7.00
N THR A 112 -6.79 7.42 -6.29
CA THR A 112 -6.79 8.31 -5.13
C THR A 112 -5.77 9.42 -5.32
N GLU A 113 -5.80 10.42 -4.43
CA GLU A 113 -4.73 11.41 -4.31
C GLU A 113 -3.44 10.81 -3.73
N ASP A 114 -2.37 11.60 -3.74
CA ASP A 114 -1.07 11.23 -3.19
C ASP A 114 -1.22 10.80 -1.72
N GLU A 115 -0.44 9.81 -1.30
CA GLU A 115 -0.41 9.22 0.07
C GLU A 115 -1.47 8.14 0.38
N VAL A 116 -2.31 7.72 -0.57
CA VAL A 116 -3.16 6.53 -0.41
C VAL A 116 -2.90 5.50 -1.51
N ILE A 117 -2.73 4.25 -1.12
CA ILE A 117 -2.56 3.10 -2.02
C ILE A 117 -3.86 2.32 -2.07
N MET A 118 -4.35 2.08 -3.28
CA MET A 118 -5.50 1.22 -3.52
C MET A 118 -5.06 -0.22 -3.73
N GLU A 119 -5.54 -1.13 -2.89
CA GLU A 119 -5.37 -2.57 -3.06
C GLU A 119 -6.72 -3.21 -3.34
N CYS A 120 -6.82 -3.96 -4.43
CA CYS A 120 -8.03 -4.68 -4.82
C CYS A 120 -7.73 -6.14 -5.15
N ALA A 121 -8.67 -7.02 -4.80
CA ALA A 121 -8.63 -8.42 -5.18
C ALA A 121 -9.99 -8.95 -5.59
N TYR A 122 -9.93 -10.08 -6.29
CA TYR A 122 -11.08 -10.87 -6.72
C TYR A 122 -11.10 -12.13 -5.87
N THR A 123 -12.18 -12.36 -5.15
CA THR A 123 -12.26 -13.45 -4.17
C THR A 123 -13.67 -14.00 -4.08
N THR A 124 -13.79 -15.28 -3.72
CA THR A 124 -15.09 -15.88 -3.39
C THR A 124 -15.47 -15.72 -1.93
N ALA A 125 -14.57 -15.18 -1.10
CA ALA A 125 -14.83 -14.86 0.29
C ALA A 125 -15.56 -13.51 0.43
N ASP A 126 -16.17 -13.28 1.58
CA ASP A 126 -16.68 -11.96 1.95
C ASP A 126 -15.51 -10.96 2.10
N CYS A 127 -15.65 -9.74 1.57
CA CYS A 127 -14.55 -8.78 1.52
C CYS A 127 -14.00 -8.41 2.90
N VAL A 128 -14.87 -8.23 3.89
CA VAL A 128 -14.45 -7.89 5.26
C VAL A 128 -13.69 -9.05 5.87
N SER A 129 -14.18 -10.28 5.71
CA SER A 129 -13.48 -11.49 6.17
C SER A 129 -12.12 -11.71 5.49
N ALA A 130 -11.94 -11.20 4.27
CA ALA A 130 -10.70 -11.24 3.51
C ALA A 130 -9.75 -10.05 3.80
N GLY A 131 -10.11 -9.14 4.72
CA GLY A 131 -9.28 -8.01 5.13
C GLY A 131 -9.37 -6.79 4.19
N TYR A 132 -10.48 -6.61 3.48
CA TYR A 132 -10.77 -5.44 2.66
C TYR A 132 -11.83 -4.54 3.28
N ASP A 133 -11.84 -3.26 2.91
CA ASP A 133 -12.78 -2.27 3.42
C ASP A 133 -14.20 -2.48 2.89
N THR A 134 -14.29 -2.73 1.58
CA THR A 134 -15.58 -2.73 0.88
C THR A 134 -15.59 -3.67 -0.31
N CYS A 135 -16.79 -4.11 -0.65
CA CYS A 135 -17.08 -4.84 -1.87
C CYS A 135 -17.64 -3.87 -2.88
N LEU A 136 -16.98 -3.75 -4.05
CA LEU A 136 -17.44 -2.87 -5.11
C LEU A 136 -18.69 -3.48 -5.75
N VAL A 137 -18.55 -4.72 -6.24
CA VAL A 137 -19.58 -5.50 -6.92
C VAL A 137 -19.26 -7.00 -6.84
N SER A 138 -20.28 -7.84 -7.06
CA SER A 138 -20.12 -9.27 -7.30
C SER A 138 -20.27 -9.58 -8.79
N LEU A 139 -19.52 -10.56 -9.29
CA LEU A 139 -19.45 -10.98 -10.69
C LEU A 139 -19.99 -12.41 -10.84
N SER A 140 -20.73 -12.66 -11.90
CA SER A 140 -21.22 -13.99 -12.28
C SER A 140 -20.10 -14.97 -12.67
N ALA A 141 -18.94 -14.48 -13.10
CA ALA A 141 -17.74 -15.23 -13.47
C ALA A 141 -16.51 -14.31 -13.48
N GLU A 142 -15.31 -14.85 -13.71
CA GLU A 142 -14.10 -14.02 -13.88
C GLU A 142 -14.03 -13.37 -15.28
N ASP A 143 -14.66 -13.97 -16.29
CA ASP A 143 -14.63 -13.50 -17.68
C ASP A 143 -16.03 -13.28 -18.23
N ASN A 144 -16.17 -12.24 -19.06
CA ASN A 144 -17.42 -11.90 -19.73
C ASN A 144 -18.62 -11.89 -18.77
N SER A 145 -18.43 -11.27 -17.61
CA SER A 145 -19.33 -11.38 -16.49
C SER A 145 -20.33 -10.23 -16.43
N GLU A 146 -21.52 -10.56 -15.94
CA GLU A 146 -22.53 -9.60 -15.51
C GLU A 146 -22.21 -9.15 -14.08
N VAL A 147 -22.68 -7.96 -13.71
CA VAL A 147 -22.34 -7.32 -12.44
C VAL A 147 -23.57 -7.24 -11.53
N SER A 148 -23.39 -7.47 -10.23
CA SER A 148 -24.44 -7.35 -9.22
C SER A 148 -23.94 -6.62 -7.97
N GLU A 149 -24.86 -6.14 -7.14
CA GLU A 149 -24.56 -5.66 -5.79
C GLU A 149 -23.93 -6.74 -4.90
N CYS A 150 -23.18 -6.33 -3.87
CA CYS A 150 -22.53 -7.26 -2.96
C CYS A 150 -23.32 -7.51 -1.68
N PRO A 151 -23.27 -8.74 -1.12
CA PRO A 151 -23.09 -10.01 -1.82
C PRO A 151 -24.39 -10.42 -2.53
N THR A 152 -24.29 -11.04 -3.72
CA THR A 152 -25.47 -11.60 -4.43
C THR A 152 -25.32 -13.10 -4.69
N GLU A 153 -26.39 -13.86 -4.44
CA GLU A 153 -26.46 -15.28 -4.79
C GLU A 153 -26.28 -15.49 -6.31
N ASN A 154 -25.48 -16.50 -6.71
CA ASN A 154 -25.08 -16.77 -8.10
C ASN A 154 -24.05 -15.81 -8.71
N PHE A 155 -23.48 -14.89 -7.92
CA PHE A 155 -22.35 -14.05 -8.34
C PHE A 155 -21.15 -14.38 -7.44
N PRO A 156 -20.43 -15.47 -7.73
CA PRO A 156 -19.47 -16.07 -6.78
C PRO A 156 -18.19 -15.26 -6.60
N VAL A 157 -17.88 -14.29 -7.47
CA VAL A 157 -16.62 -13.54 -7.42
C VAL A 157 -16.88 -12.12 -6.96
N ASN A 158 -16.43 -11.78 -5.75
CA ASN A 158 -16.48 -10.42 -5.21
C ASN A 158 -15.25 -9.63 -5.64
N VAL A 159 -15.46 -8.37 -6.04
CA VAL A 159 -14.38 -7.40 -6.26
C VAL A 159 -14.23 -6.57 -5.00
N CYS A 160 -13.24 -6.92 -4.20
CA CYS A 160 -12.96 -6.29 -2.91
C CYS A 160 -11.84 -5.28 -3.06
N CYS A 161 -11.98 -4.11 -2.43
CA CYS A 161 -10.90 -3.12 -2.38
C CYS A 161 -10.78 -2.53 -0.98
N LYS A 162 -9.58 -2.05 -0.67
CA LYS A 162 -9.28 -1.26 0.51
C LYS A 162 -8.33 -0.12 0.16
N ALA A 163 -8.43 0.94 0.96
CA ALA A 163 -7.48 2.03 0.94
C ALA A 163 -6.45 1.83 2.04
N ILE A 164 -5.18 1.99 1.70
CA ILE A 164 -4.07 1.85 2.64
C ILE A 164 -3.34 3.18 2.68
N ASP A 165 -3.15 3.75 3.86
CA ASP A 165 -2.25 4.90 4.01
C ASP A 165 -0.84 4.49 3.56
N ALA A 166 -0.30 5.21 2.58
CA ALA A 166 1.02 4.99 2.00
C ALA A 166 2.14 5.02 3.05
N LYS A 167 1.92 5.71 4.18
CA LYS A 167 2.82 5.82 5.34
C LYS A 167 2.52 4.79 6.43
N SER A 168 1.62 3.85 6.17
CA SER A 168 1.45 2.70 7.06
C SER A 168 2.75 1.89 7.11
N CYS A 169 3.08 1.43 8.30
CA CYS A 169 4.30 0.66 8.54
C CYS A 169 4.13 -0.80 8.09
N ALA A 170 5.05 -1.24 7.24
CA ALA A 170 5.26 -2.64 6.94
C ALA A 170 5.95 -3.36 8.12
N ASP A 171 6.05 -4.69 8.03
CA ASP A 171 6.68 -5.52 9.06
C ASP A 171 8.22 -5.35 9.11
N ASP A 172 8.83 -4.91 8.02
CA ASP A 172 10.28 -4.64 7.89
C ASP A 172 10.69 -3.21 8.29
N CYS A 173 9.82 -2.49 9.01
CA CYS A 173 9.99 -1.10 9.44
C CYS A 173 10.00 -0.07 8.30
N THR A 174 9.65 -0.43 7.07
CA THR A 174 9.47 0.53 5.98
C THR A 174 8.04 1.07 5.91
N PHE A 175 7.81 2.10 5.11
CA PHE A 175 6.46 2.46 4.70
C PHE A 175 6.06 1.63 3.48
N ILE A 176 4.78 1.29 3.35
CA ILE A 176 4.28 0.50 2.20
C ILE A 176 4.59 1.18 0.85
N SER A 177 4.70 2.51 0.83
CA SER A 177 5.00 3.28 -0.37
C SER A 177 6.48 3.40 -0.73
N ASP A 178 7.39 3.03 0.16
CA ASP A 178 8.83 3.17 -0.09
C ASP A 178 9.61 1.92 0.36
N ASN A 179 10.94 2.02 0.32
CA ASN A 179 11.84 0.97 0.79
C ASN A 179 12.84 1.49 1.82
N GLN A 180 12.48 2.57 2.50
CA GLN A 180 13.28 3.20 3.53
C GLN A 180 12.67 2.86 4.87
N ILE A 181 13.53 2.56 5.84
CA ILE A 181 13.16 2.29 7.21
C ILE A 181 12.77 3.62 7.86
N HIS A 182 11.70 3.62 8.64
CA HIS A 182 11.25 4.79 9.38
C HIS A 182 11.24 4.48 10.87
N ALA A 183 11.94 5.28 11.67
CA ALA A 183 11.99 5.15 13.13
C ALA A 183 10.59 5.16 13.77
N GLY A 184 9.65 5.90 13.16
CA GLY A 184 8.25 5.97 13.58
C GLY A 184 7.50 4.64 13.53
N CYS A 185 8.02 3.64 12.80
CA CYS A 185 7.41 2.31 12.68
C CYS A 185 7.71 1.37 13.85
N ASN A 186 8.57 1.77 14.79
CA ASN A 186 8.92 0.92 15.94
C ASN A 186 7.68 0.50 16.75
N GLY A 187 7.50 -0.80 16.94
CA GLY A 187 6.38 -1.40 17.66
C GLY A 187 5.10 -1.56 16.84
N THR A 188 5.12 -1.21 15.55
CA THR A 188 3.95 -1.31 14.66
C THR A 188 4.10 -2.49 13.72
N ASN A 189 3.03 -3.28 13.53
CA ASN A 189 2.95 -4.36 12.55
C ASN A 189 4.11 -5.39 12.59
N GLY A 190 4.70 -5.62 13.77
CA GLY A 190 5.82 -6.55 13.95
C GLY A 190 7.21 -5.92 13.84
N CYS A 191 7.34 -4.72 13.29
CA CYS A 191 8.60 -3.97 13.26
C CYS A 191 9.05 -3.64 14.69
N ASN A 192 10.26 -4.06 15.07
CA ASN A 192 10.87 -3.71 16.34
C ASN A 192 12.39 -3.53 16.14
N PHE A 193 12.89 -2.34 16.48
CA PHE A 193 14.33 -2.12 16.54
C PHE A 193 14.91 -2.75 17.82
N TYR A 194 16.20 -3.07 17.80
CA TYR A 194 16.91 -3.59 18.97
C TYR A 194 16.79 -2.65 20.18
N ASP A 195 17.02 -1.36 19.97
CA ASP A 195 16.86 -0.31 20.97
C ASP A 195 16.64 1.06 20.30
N ALA A 196 16.59 2.13 21.10
CA ALA A 196 16.42 3.49 20.59
C ALA A 196 17.62 3.98 19.74
N THR A 197 18.82 3.44 19.98
CA THR A 197 20.02 3.78 19.22
C THR A 197 19.96 3.20 17.82
N ALA A 198 19.65 1.90 17.70
CA ALA A 198 19.44 1.21 16.43
C ALA A 198 18.35 1.90 15.61
N MET A 199 17.22 2.23 16.26
CA MET A 199 16.13 2.98 15.64
C MET A 199 16.61 4.31 15.05
N GLN A 200 17.41 5.08 15.79
CA GLN A 200 17.89 6.38 15.32
C GLN A 200 18.90 6.26 14.16
N VAL A 201 19.84 5.32 14.22
CA VAL A 201 20.89 5.19 13.18
C VAL A 201 20.38 4.50 11.91
N CYS A 202 19.32 3.69 12.03
CA CYS A 202 18.68 3.02 10.90
C CYS A 202 17.59 3.84 10.21
N ASP A 203 17.19 4.99 10.76
CA ASP A 203 16.20 5.87 10.14
C ASP A 203 16.66 6.29 8.73
N LEU A 204 15.76 6.15 7.76
CA LEU A 204 15.95 6.37 6.33
C LEU A 204 17.00 5.46 5.65
N ALA A 205 17.49 4.41 6.33
CA ALA A 205 18.28 3.36 5.69
C ALA A 205 17.37 2.39 4.93
N GLN A 206 17.91 1.56 4.03
CA GLN A 206 17.14 0.45 3.47
C GLN A 206 17.35 -0.82 4.31
N PRO A 207 16.40 -1.77 4.31
CA PRO A 207 16.63 -3.08 4.89
C PRO A 207 17.92 -3.74 4.39
N GLY A 208 18.69 -4.32 5.31
CA GLY A 208 20.00 -4.95 5.10
C GLY A 208 21.20 -3.99 5.06
N TRP A 209 21.00 -2.68 5.20
CA TRP A 209 22.12 -1.73 5.28
C TRP A 209 22.83 -1.84 6.63
N VAL A 210 24.15 -1.70 6.63
CA VAL A 210 24.95 -1.68 7.85
C VAL A 210 25.22 -0.23 8.23
N ARG A 211 25.02 0.12 9.51
CA ARG A 211 25.23 1.46 10.06
C ARG A 211 26.15 1.41 11.25
N ASP A 212 26.91 2.48 11.45
CA ASP A 212 27.64 2.70 12.69
C ASP A 212 26.65 2.82 13.86
N TYR A 213 26.67 1.83 14.76
CA TYR A 213 25.84 1.83 15.95
C TYR A 213 26.49 2.67 17.06
N ASP A 214 27.80 2.48 17.25
CA ASP A 214 28.64 3.32 18.11
C ASP A 214 30.10 3.35 17.61
N GLY A 215 31.04 3.75 18.48
CA GLY A 215 32.47 3.81 18.13
C GLY A 215 33.12 2.46 17.84
N THR A 216 32.55 1.37 18.35
CA THR A 216 33.07 0.00 18.31
C THR A 216 32.17 -0.98 17.56
N GLN A 217 30.89 -0.67 17.43
CA GLN A 217 29.86 -1.56 16.93
C GLN A 217 29.17 -1.00 15.68
N GLU A 218 28.67 -1.91 14.86
CA GLU A 218 27.82 -1.69 13.71
C GLU A 218 26.50 -2.46 13.89
N VAL A 219 25.44 -2.04 13.23
CA VAL A 219 24.13 -2.71 13.24
C VAL A 219 23.63 -2.86 11.81
N GLU A 220 23.00 -3.99 11.52
CA GLU A 220 22.34 -4.24 10.24
C GLU A 220 20.86 -3.86 10.37
N CYS A 221 20.40 -2.89 9.59
CA CYS A 221 19.06 -2.34 9.70
C CYS A 221 18.01 -3.22 9.02
N ALA A 222 16.78 -3.40 9.52
CA ALA A 222 16.24 -2.90 10.79
C ALA A 222 16.38 -3.91 11.95
N GLU A 223 16.60 -5.19 11.65
CA GLU A 223 16.45 -6.31 12.61
C GLU A 223 17.75 -6.80 13.27
N GLY A 224 18.90 -6.29 12.81
CA GLY A 224 20.20 -6.71 13.31
C GLY A 224 20.41 -6.30 14.77
N ILE A 225 21.14 -7.15 15.50
CA ILE A 225 21.71 -6.77 16.79
C ILE A 225 23.05 -6.06 16.57
N PRO A 226 23.42 -5.09 17.42
CA PRO A 226 24.74 -4.48 17.39
C PRO A 226 25.85 -5.53 17.47
N ARG A 227 26.84 -5.43 16.59
CA ARG A 227 27.99 -6.34 16.49
C ARG A 227 29.28 -5.55 16.39
N GLU A 228 30.39 -6.10 16.88
CA GLU A 228 31.71 -5.48 16.76
C GLU A 228 32.07 -5.22 15.29
N LYS A 229 32.64 -4.04 15.00
CA LYS A 229 33.04 -3.66 13.65
C LYS A 229 34.04 -4.66 13.07
N GLY A 230 33.65 -5.26 11.95
CA GLY A 230 34.47 -6.25 11.24
C GLY A 230 35.68 -5.59 10.58
N ASN A 231 36.87 -5.76 11.14
CA ASN A 231 38.11 -5.43 10.42
C ASN A 231 38.44 -6.54 9.42
N VAL A 232 37.85 -6.51 8.23
CA VAL A 232 38.22 -7.45 7.16
C VAL A 232 39.56 -7.05 6.57
N LYS A 233 40.64 -7.61 7.14
CA LYS A 233 41.98 -7.56 6.55
C LYS A 233 42.18 -8.79 5.69
N ALA A 234 42.11 -8.62 4.37
CA ALA A 234 42.53 -9.64 3.43
C ALA A 234 44.06 -9.55 3.23
N THR A 235 44.76 -10.63 3.56
CA THR A 235 46.18 -10.79 3.21
C THR A 235 46.26 -11.68 1.97
N VAL A 236 46.89 -11.19 0.90
CA VAL A 236 47.11 -11.95 -0.33
C VAL A 236 48.61 -12.14 -0.52
N THR A 237 49.03 -13.39 -0.69
CA THR A 237 50.43 -13.77 -0.92
C THR A 237 50.53 -14.41 -2.30
N CYS A 238 51.44 -13.92 -3.15
CA CYS A 238 51.72 -14.50 -4.47
C CYS A 238 53.11 -15.15 -4.47
N GLU A 239 53.25 -16.34 -5.06
CA GLU A 239 54.54 -17.05 -5.17
C GLU A 239 55.52 -16.40 -6.15
N LYS A 240 55.01 -15.59 -7.09
CA LYS A 240 55.77 -14.83 -8.08
C LYS A 240 55.55 -13.33 -7.87
N GLU A 241 56.54 -12.49 -8.24
CA GLU A 241 56.54 -11.04 -7.98
C GLU A 241 55.42 -10.23 -8.69
N ASN A 242 54.59 -10.87 -9.53
CA ASN A 242 53.55 -10.18 -10.28
C ASN A 242 52.23 -10.12 -9.50
N LEU A 243 52.15 -9.18 -8.57
CA LEU A 243 50.91 -8.83 -7.87
C LEU A 243 50.24 -7.66 -8.59
N ILE A 244 49.04 -7.89 -9.13
CA ILE A 244 48.21 -6.81 -9.70
C ILE A 244 47.15 -6.44 -8.68
N LYS A 245 47.14 -5.17 -8.27
CA LYS A 245 46.15 -4.60 -7.34
C LYS A 245 45.27 -3.60 -8.06
N MET A 246 43.98 -3.89 -8.11
CA MET A 246 42.95 -2.95 -8.55
C MET A 246 42.16 -2.46 -7.34
N THR A 247 41.78 -1.20 -7.36
CA THR A 247 40.90 -0.60 -6.36
C THR A 247 39.72 0.03 -7.07
N LYS A 248 38.50 -0.31 -6.65
CA LYS A 248 37.28 0.28 -7.17
C LYS A 248 36.37 0.66 -6.00
N LEU A 249 35.73 1.82 -6.09
CA LEU A 249 34.63 2.15 -5.19
C LEU A 249 33.39 1.39 -5.65
N VAL A 250 32.76 0.67 -4.74
CA VAL A 250 31.51 -0.05 -4.98
C VAL A 250 30.52 0.32 -3.89
N ASN A 251 29.22 0.27 -4.22
CA ASN A 251 28.19 0.31 -3.19
C ASN A 251 28.03 -1.12 -2.64
N TYR A 252 28.25 -1.29 -1.34
CA TYR A 252 28.07 -2.56 -0.65
C TYR A 252 27.30 -2.28 0.64
N GLN A 253 26.13 -2.92 0.82
CA GLN A 253 25.25 -2.73 1.98
C GLN A 253 24.91 -1.24 2.26
N GLY A 254 24.72 -0.44 1.20
CA GLY A 254 24.34 0.97 1.32
C GLY A 254 25.51 1.94 1.51
N GLU A 255 26.72 1.43 1.72
CA GLU A 255 27.91 2.25 1.90
C GLU A 255 28.83 2.21 0.69
N LEU A 256 29.49 3.34 0.42
CA LEU A 256 30.57 3.42 -0.57
C LEU A 256 31.84 2.80 0.03
N VAL A 257 32.09 1.55 -0.30
CA VAL A 257 33.28 0.82 0.17
C VAL A 257 34.35 0.75 -0.91
N LYS A 258 35.60 0.68 -0.45
CA LYS A 258 36.77 0.48 -1.31
C LYS A 258 36.99 -1.02 -1.54
N MET A 259 36.50 -1.54 -2.66
CA MET A 259 36.82 -2.90 -3.09
C MET A 259 38.26 -2.97 -3.58
N VAL A 260 39.06 -3.85 -2.96
CA VAL A 260 40.43 -4.13 -3.36
C VAL A 260 40.47 -5.52 -3.99
N ILE A 261 40.77 -5.58 -5.29
CA ILE A 261 40.94 -6.82 -6.03
C ILE A 261 42.43 -7.06 -6.21
N VAL A 262 42.90 -8.23 -5.80
CA VAL A 262 44.30 -8.62 -5.95
C VAL A 262 44.36 -9.91 -6.76
N THR A 263 45.19 -9.95 -7.81
CA THR A 263 45.41 -11.14 -8.62
C THR A 263 46.90 -11.47 -8.66
N CYS A 264 47.24 -12.76 -8.63
CA CYS A 264 48.60 -13.24 -8.88
C CYS A 264 48.71 -13.66 -10.35
N GLY A 265 49.76 -13.20 -11.05
CA GLY A 265 50.05 -13.51 -12.46
C GLY A 265 51.32 -14.31 -12.66
#